data_AF-A0AA40SVJ9-F1
#
_entry.id   AF-A0AA40SVJ9-F1
#
_cell.length_a   1.000
_cell.length_b   1.000
_cell.length_c   1.000
_cell.angle_alpha   90.00
_cell.angle_beta   90.00
_cell.angle_gamma   90.00
#
_symmetry.space_group_name_H-M   'P 1'
#
loop_
_entity.id
_entity.type
_entity.pdbx_description
1 polymer ?
#
loop_
_entity_poly.entity_id
_entity_poly.type
_entity_poly.pdbx_seq_one_letter_code
_entity_poly.pdbx_strand_id
1 'polypeptide(L)' 'MLFKKFPSRDEVLATVTVIMVIGSLMLALIDEKSRPQFIDLTKFAVSTYSGLLIPRSGSNDRDRN' A
#
# COMPACT_ATOMS: atom_id res chain seq x y z
N MET A 1 10.76 26.12 17.13
CA MET A 1 11.13 25.48 15.86
C MET A 1 10.47 24.10 15.81
N LEU A 2 9.43 23.92 14.98
CA LEU A 2 8.89 22.59 14.72
C LEU A 2 9.91 21.84 13.85
N PHE A 3 10.66 20.91 14.46
CA PHE A 3 11.38 19.89 13.69
C PHE A 3 10.33 19.05 12.97
N LYS A 4 10.10 19.36 11.69
CA LYS A 4 9.26 18.57 10.81
C LYS A 4 9.99 17.25 10.58
N LYS A 5 9.72 16.25 11.43
CA LYS A 5 10.25 14.90 11.27
C LYS A 5 9.75 14.40 9.92
N PHE A 6 10.67 14.17 8.98
CA PHE A 6 10.29 13.57 7.72
C PHE A 6 9.68 12.19 8.02
N PRO A 7 8.47 11.90 7.52
CA PRO A 7 7.81 10.63 7.79
C PRO A 7 8.66 9.49 7.22
N SER A 8 8.65 8.35 7.92
CA SER A 8 9.38 7.17 7.43
C SER A 8 8.77 6.67 6.12
N ARG A 9 9.55 5.91 5.32
CA ARG A 9 9.03 5.31 4.08
C ARG A 9 7.78 4.46 4.34
N ASP A 10 7.75 3.75 5.46
CA ASP A 10 6.62 2.90 5.84
C ASP A 10 5.39 3.73 6.22
N GLU A 11 5.59 4.87 6.90
CA GLU A 11 4.52 5.80 7.25
C GLU A 11 3.91 6.45 6.00
N VAL A 12 4.73 6.84 5.04
CA VAL A 12 4.27 7.35 3.74
C VAL A 12 3.50 6.27 2.98
N LEU A 13 4.05 5.05 2.90
CA LEU A 13 3.43 3.94 2.19
C LEU A 13 2.08 3.55 2.82
N ALA A 14 2.01 3.49 4.15
CA ALA A 14 0.77 3.23 4.87
C ALA A 14 -0.27 4.31 4.58
N THR A 15 0.13 5.58 4.66
CA THR A 15 -0.77 6.72 4.39
C THR A 15 -1.31 6.69 2.96
N VAL A 16 -0.45 6.46 1.97
CA VAL A 16 -0.86 6.36 0.55
C VAL A 16 -1.82 5.19 0.35
N THR A 17 -1.52 4.03 0.94
CA THR A 17 -2.38 2.84 0.86
C THR A 17 -3.77 3.11 1.45
N VAL A 18 -3.84 3.75 2.61
CA VAL A 18 -5.11 4.10 3.27
C VAL A 18 -5.93 5.06 2.41
N ILE A 19 -5.31 6.13 1.90
CA ILE A 19 -6.00 7.10 1.04
C ILE A 19 -6.54 6.41 -0.23
N MET A 20 -5.72 5.54 -0.85
CA MET A 20 -6.11 4.80 -2.05
C MET A 20 -7.28 3.85 -1.79
N VAL A 21 -7.26 3.11 -0.68
CA VAL A 21 -8.35 2.18 -0.31
C VAL A 21 -9.64 2.95 -0.03
N ILE A 22 -9.59 4.01 0.77
CA ILE A 22 -10.77 4.81 1.11
C ILE A 22 -11.33 5.48 -0.15
N GLY A 23 -10.48 6.09 -0.98
CA GLY A 23 -10.90 6.73 -2.21
C GLY A 23 -11.57 5.75 -3.17
N SER A 24 -10.99 4.57 -3.35
CA SER A 24 -11.55 3.52 -4.21
C SER A 24 -12.91 3.03 -3.68
N LEU A 25 -13.04 2.80 -2.37
CA LEU A 25 -14.31 2.38 -1.77
C LEU A 25 -15.40 3.44 -1.88
N MET A 26 -15.06 4.72 -1.69
CA MET A 26 -16.01 5.82 -1.89
C MET A 26 -16.49 5.91 -3.33
N LEU A 27 -15.58 5.79 -4.31
CA LEU A 27 -15.94 5.80 -5.73
C LEU A 27 -16.80 4.59 -6.11
N ALA A 28 -16.53 3.42 -5.51
CA ALA A 28 -17.32 2.20 -5.69
C ALA A 28 -18.78 2.30 -5.17
N LEU A 29 -19.07 3.29 -4.32
CA LEU A 29 -20.43 3.58 -3.83
C LEU A 29 -21.17 4.59 -4.73
N ILE A 30 -20.44 5.45 -5.44
CA ILE A 30 -21.01 6.51 -6.27
C ILE A 30 -21.20 6.05 -7.71
N ASP A 31 -20.26 5.29 -8.27
CA ASP A 31 -20.33 4.80 -9.65
C ASP A 31 -20.50 3.27 -9.69
N GLU A 32 -21.75 2.86 -9.91
CA GLU A 32 -22.14 1.46 -9.98
C GLU A 32 -21.55 0.72 -11.20
N LYS A 33 -21.22 1.44 -12.29
CA LYS A 33 -20.65 0.83 -13.51
C LYS A 33 -19.19 0.45 -13.32
N SER A 34 -18.45 1.30 -12.61
CA SER A 34 -17.01 1.13 -12.37
C SER A 34 -16.71 0.46 -11.02
N ARG A 35 -17.74 0.21 -10.20
CA ARG A 35 -17.67 -0.51 -8.93
C ARG A 35 -16.75 -1.72 -8.91
N PRO A 36 -16.84 -2.70 -9.84
CA PRO A 36 -15.95 -3.87 -9.81
C PRO A 36 -14.46 -3.47 -9.95
N GLN A 37 -14.16 -2.47 -10.78
CA GLN A 37 -12.78 -1.99 -10.99
C GLN A 37 -12.22 -1.34 -9.72
N PHE A 38 -13.04 -0.56 -9.02
CA PHE A 38 -12.64 0.05 -7.75
C PHE A 38 -12.45 -0.97 -6.64
N ILE A 39 -13.27 -2.03 -6.59
CA ILE A 39 -13.07 -3.15 -5.66
C ILE A 39 -11.76 -3.89 -5.96
N ASP A 40 -11.45 -4.13 -7.24
CA ASP A 40 -10.19 -4.75 -7.62
C ASP A 40 -8.98 -3.87 -7.31
N LEU A 41 -9.12 -2.55 -7.48
CA LEU A 41 -8.11 -1.57 -7.08
C LEU A 41 -7.85 -1.58 -5.57
N THR A 42 -8.91 -1.67 -4.75
CA THR A 42 -8.80 -1.83 -3.30
C THR A 42 -8.06 -3.12 -2.93
N LYS A 43 -8.42 -4.25 -3.54
CA LYS A 43 -7.75 -5.54 -3.31
C LYS A 43 -6.27 -5.47 -3.68
N PHE A 44 -5.97 -4.88 -4.83
CA PHE A 44 -4.59 -4.71 -5.30
C PHE A 44 -3.76 -3.88 -4.31
N ALA A 45 -4.29 -2.74 -3.84
CA ALA A 45 -3.61 -1.88 -2.88
C ALA A 45 -3.29 -2.63 -1.57
N VAL A 46 -4.28 -3.33 -1.00
CA VAL A 46 -4.11 -4.10 0.24
C VAL A 46 -3.09 -5.23 0.05
N SER A 47 -3.20 -6.01 -1.03
CA SER A 47 -2.27 -7.13 -1.30
C SER A 47 -0.83 -6.66 -1.52
N THR A 48 -0.64 -5.53 -2.20
CA THR A 48 0.68 -4.94 -2.43
C THR A 48 1.29 -4.45 -1.13
N TYR A 49 0.52 -3.73 -0.32
CA TYR A 49 0.98 -3.25 0.99
C TYR A 49 1.36 -4.41 1.91
N SER A 50 0.51 -5.44 2.02
CA SER A 50 0.82 -6.66 2.77
C SER A 50 2.05 -7.38 2.23
N GLY A 51 2.21 -7.47 0.90
CA GLY A 51 3.38 -8.08 0.27
C GLY A 51 4.69 -7.34 0.54
N LEU A 52 4.64 -6.02 0.65
CA LEU A 52 5.79 -5.18 1.03
C LEU A 52 6.17 -5.30 2.51
N LEU A 53 5.19 -5.59 3.37
CA LEU A 53 5.42 -5.82 4.80
C LEU A 53 5.96 -7.22 5.11
N ILE A 54 5.75 -8.20 4.22
CA ILE A 54 6.37 -9.52 4.37
C ILE A 54 7.88 -9.34 4.22
N PRO A 55 8.69 -9.62 5.26
CA PRO A 55 10.13 -9.57 5.14
C PRO A 55 10.53 -10.56 4.05
N ARG A 56 11.21 -10.06 3.01
CA ARG A 56 11.84 -10.93 2.02
C ARG A 56 12.80 -11.82 2.79
N SER A 57 12.42 -13.10 2.97
CA SER A 57 13.30 -14.14 3.48
C SER A 57 14.62 -14.01 2.75
N GLY A 58 15.68 -13.61 3.48
CA GLY A 58 16.99 -13.38 2.90
C GLY A 58 17.38 -14.60 2.09
N SER A 59 17.44 -14.45 0.76
CA SER A 59 18.33 -15.28 -0.02
C SER A 59 19.73 -14.91 0.45
N ASN A 60 20.19 -15.70 1.41
CA ASN A 60 21.56 -15.88 1.80
C ASN A 60 22.36 -16.27 0.55
N ASP A 61 22.65 -15.30 -0.32
CA ASP A 61 23.69 -15.43 -1.33
C ASP A 61 25.03 -15.30 -0.60
N ARG A 62 25.37 -16.42 0.02
CA ARG A 62 26.71 -17.02 0.07
C ARG A 62 27.83 -16.00 -0.01
N ASP A 63 28.24 -15.64 1.20
CA ASP A 63 29.63 -15.54 1.62
C ASP A 63 30.46 -16.74 1.08
N ARG A 64 30.87 -16.65 -0.19
CA ARG A 64 31.86 -17.51 -0.84
C ARG A 64 32.65 -16.64 -1.83
N ASN A 65 33.65 -15.94 -1.31
CA ASN A 65 34.96 -15.87 -1.95
C ASN A 65 36.05 -15.54 -0.93
#